data_AF-A0A7V9AMX7-F1
#
_entry.id   AF-A0A7V9AMX7-F1
#
_cell.length_a   1.000
_cell.length_b   1.000
_cell.length_c   1.000
_cell.angle_alpha   90.00
_cell.angle_beta   90.00
_cell.angle_gamma   90.00
#
_symmetry.space_group_name_H-M   'P 1'
#
loop_
_entity.id
_entity.type
_entity.pdbx_description
1 polymer ?
#
loop_
_entity_poly.entity_id
_entity_poly.type
_entity_poly.pdbx_seq_one_letter_code
_entity_poly.pdbx_strand_id
1 'polypeptide(L)' 'EIAVYPREKYWDPLLAYTHMPGIHFEDHPETAGFICPEWSHLNPADAIVFTKAFIKLLVNEKGWKFPKAISPGNIN' A
#
# COMPACT_ATOMS: atom_id res chain seq x y z
N GLU A 1 -6.96 13.41 7.21
CA GLU A 1 -7.72 13.48 5.94
C GLU A 1 -8.19 14.90 5.64
N ILE A 2 -8.03 15.34 4.39
CA ILE A 2 -8.96 16.34 3.83
C ILE A 2 -10.18 15.50 3.39
N ALA A 3 -11.33 15.75 3.99
CA ALA A 3 -12.53 14.89 3.99
C ALA A 3 -13.28 14.77 2.63
N VAL A 4 -12.56 14.66 1.51
CA VAL A 4 -13.15 14.53 0.17
C VAL A 4 -13.67 13.10 -0.06
N TYR A 5 -13.02 12.09 0.53
CA TYR A 5 -13.38 10.68 0.36
C TYR A 5 -13.38 9.93 1.69
N PRO A 6 -14.39 10.11 2.56
CA PRO A 6 -14.45 9.42 3.84
C PRO A 6 -14.46 7.90 3.67
N ARG A 7 -13.59 7.20 4.41
CA ARG A 7 -13.48 5.73 4.40
C ARG A 7 -14.82 5.01 4.55
N GLU A 8 -15.61 5.44 5.53
CA GLU A 8 -16.93 4.87 5.87
C GLU A 8 -17.94 4.92 4.70
N LYS A 9 -17.76 5.86 3.77
CA LYS A 9 -18.66 6.06 2.63
C LYS A 9 -18.24 5.28 1.39
N TYR A 10 -16.94 4.99 1.25
CA TYR A 10 -16.38 4.45 0.01
C TYR A 10 -15.62 3.14 0.20
N TRP A 11 -14.67 3.12 1.13
CA TRP A 11 -13.80 1.97 1.36
C TRP A 11 -14.50 0.84 2.12
N ASP A 12 -15.15 1.14 3.24
CA ASP A 12 -15.78 0.12 4.06
C ASP A 12 -16.94 -0.60 3.32
N PRO A 13 -17.82 0.10 2.57
CA PRO A 13 -18.83 -0.56 1.75
C PRO A 13 -18.25 -1.43 0.63
N LEU A 14 -17.12 -1.04 0.03
CA LEU A 14 -16.43 -1.84 -0.98
C LEU A 14 -15.94 -3.17 -0.41
N LEU A 15 -15.34 -3.15 0.78
CA LEU A 15 -14.90 -4.38 1.46
C LEU A 15 -16.10 -5.25 1.85
N ALA A 16 -17.18 -4.65 2.38
CA ALA A 16 -18.39 -5.36 2.73
C ALA A 16 -19.05 -6.04 1.52
N TYR A 17 -19.06 -5.38 0.36
CA TYR A 17 -19.63 -5.91 -0.89
C TYR A 17 -18.78 -7.03 -1.50
N THR A 18 -17.45 -6.89 -1.48
CA THR A 18 -16.55 -7.84 -2.15
C THR A 18 -16.19 -9.05 -1.28
N HIS A 19 -16.34 -8.93 0.05
CA HIS A 19 -15.85 -9.91 1.03
C HIS A 19 -14.35 -10.21 0.89
N MET A 20 -13.58 -9.31 0.27
CA MET A 20 -12.16 -9.47 0.05
C MET A 20 -11.36 -8.79 1.17
N PRO A 21 -10.17 -9.33 1.52
CA PRO A 21 -9.27 -8.66 2.45
C PRO A 21 -8.76 -7.35 1.83
N GLY A 22 -8.95 -6.24 2.55
CA GLY A 22 -8.40 -4.93 2.21
C GLY A 22 -7.11 -4.62 2.96
N ILE A 23 -6.40 -3.61 2.47
CA ILE A 23 -5.35 -2.86 3.20
C ILE A 23 -5.67 -1.38 3.00
N HIS A 24 -6.00 -0.66 4.09
CA HIS A 24 -6.15 0.78 4.06
C HIS A 24 -4.88 1.44 4.58
N PHE A 25 -4.41 2.53 3.96
CA PHE A 25 -3.14 3.15 4.35
C PHE A 25 -3.16 3.73 5.77
N GLU A 26 -4.33 4.12 6.28
CA GLU A 26 -4.46 4.64 7.66
C GLU A 26 -4.42 3.56 8.73
N ASP A 27 -4.56 2.28 8.36
CA ASP A 27 -4.48 1.17 9.31
C ASP A 27 -3.03 0.90 9.76
N HIS A 28 -2.04 1.49 9.08
CA HIS A 28 -0.62 1.24 9.31
C HIS A 28 0.16 2.55 9.44
N PRO A 29 0.78 2.84 10.61
CA PRO A 29 1.54 4.08 10.82
C PRO A 29 2.66 4.30 9.80
N GLU A 30 3.26 3.22 9.28
CA GLU A 30 4.33 3.28 8.27
C GLU A 30 3.85 3.68 6.86
N THR A 31 2.55 3.62 6.57
CA THR A 31 1.96 4.11 5.32
C THR A 31 1.02 5.29 5.52
N ALA A 32 0.75 5.65 6.78
CA ALA A 32 0.03 6.86 7.15
C ALA A 32 0.94 8.10 7.10
N GLY A 33 0.40 9.23 6.66
CA GLY A 33 1.04 10.54 6.82
C GLY A 33 1.88 11.06 5.65
N PHE A 34 1.87 10.39 4.50
CA PHE A 34 2.45 10.95 3.29
C PHE A 34 1.66 12.17 2.80
N ILE A 35 2.39 13.18 2.31
CA ILE A 35 1.80 14.37 1.69
C ILE A 35 1.89 14.20 0.19
N CYS A 36 0.74 14.12 -0.48
CA CYS A 36 0.69 14.12 -1.94
C CYS A 36 0.73 15.56 -2.48
N PRO A 37 1.83 16.01 -3.11
CA PRO A 37 1.97 17.41 -3.55
C PRO A 37 0.91 17.82 -4.57
N GLU A 38 0.38 16.85 -5.34
CA GLU A 38 -0.66 17.03 -6.35
C GLU A 38 -1.98 16.34 -5.94
N TRP A 39 -2.23 16.26 -4.63
CA TRP A 39 -3.43 15.69 -4.01
C TRP A 39 -3.68 14.19 -4.28
N SER A 40 -2.80 13.56 -5.07
CA SER A 40 -2.95 12.17 -5.54
C SER A 40 -1.62 11.41 -5.58
N HIS A 41 -0.55 12.02 -6.10
CA HIS A 41 0.75 11.36 -6.24
C HIS A 41 1.67 11.57 -5.03
N LEU A 42 2.32 10.48 -4.61
CA LEU A 42 3.50 10.54 -3.76
C LEU A 42 4.67 11.14 -4.54
N ASN A 43 5.53 11.90 -3.86
CA ASN A 43 6.81 12.27 -4.44
C ASN A 43 7.72 11.01 -4.57
N PRO A 44 8.79 11.06 -5.39
CA PRO A 44 9.63 9.89 -5.63
C PRO A 44 10.26 9.28 -4.37
N ALA A 45 10.63 10.10 -3.38
CA ALA A 45 11.23 9.61 -2.14
C ALA A 45 10.19 8.85 -1.29
N ASP A 46 8.99 9.41 -1.15
CA ASP A 46 7.90 8.80 -0.41
C ASP A 46 7.38 7.53 -1.09
N ALA A 47 7.35 7.50 -2.43
CA ALA A 47 6.99 6.29 -3.17
C ALA A 47 7.92 5.11 -2.85
N ILE A 48 9.22 5.36 -2.64
CA ILE A 48 10.18 4.31 -2.23
C ILE A 48 9.86 3.82 -0.81
N VAL A 49 9.54 4.74 0.12
CA VAL A 49 9.20 4.40 1.51
C VAL A 49 7.90 3.60 1.55
N PHE A 50 6.84 4.11 0.92
CA PHE A 50 5.54 3.46 0.79
C PHE A 50 5.68 2.05 0.22
N THR A 51 6.41 1.88 -0.88
CA THR A 51 6.57 0.57 -1.53
C THR A 51 7.23 -0.44 -0.60
N LYS A 52 8.26 -0.04 0.15
CA LYS A 52 8.93 -0.92 1.12
C LYS A 52 8.00 -1.34 2.26
N ALA A 53 7.21 -0.40 2.78
CA ALA A 53 6.22 -0.68 3.82
C ALA A 53 5.12 -1.60 3.29
N PHE A 54 4.56 -1.29 2.12
CA PHE A 54 3.48 -2.06 1.50
C PHE A 54 3.89 -3.51 1.20
N ILE A 55 5.10 -3.74 0.68
CA ILE A 55 5.62 -5.10 0.46
C ILE A 55 5.69 -5.89 1.78
N LYS A 56 6.12 -5.25 2.89
CA LYS A 56 6.13 -5.91 4.21
C LYS A 56 4.71 -6.30 4.65
N LEU A 57 3.73 -5.41 4.46
CA LEU A 57 2.32 -5.70 4.79
C LEU A 57 1.78 -6.87 3.97
N LEU A 58 2.05 -6.90 2.67
CA LEU A 58 1.62 -8.00 1.80
C LEU A 58 2.22 -9.34 2.24
N VAL A 59 3.50 -9.38 2.58
CA VAL A 59 4.16 -10.61 3.05
C VAL A 59 3.64 -11.03 4.42
N ASN A 60 3.59 -10.10 5.37
CA ASN A 60 3.34 -10.42 6.78
C ASN A 60 1.86 -10.68 7.07
N GLU A 61 0.95 -9.93 6.45
CA GLU A 61 -0.48 -9.99 6.76
C GLU A 61 -1.30 -10.75 5.71
N LYS A 62 -0.90 -10.67 4.43
CA LYS A 62 -1.61 -11.33 3.33
C LYS A 62 -0.92 -12.61 2.85
N GLY A 63 0.24 -12.95 3.42
CA GLY A 63 0.97 -14.17 3.10
C GLY A 63 1.53 -14.21 1.67
N TRP A 64 1.71 -13.04 1.04
CA TRP A 64 2.24 -12.97 -0.32
C TRP A 64 3.68 -13.48 -0.38
N LYS A 65 3.98 -14.22 -1.44
CA LYS A 65 5.32 -14.74 -1.72
C LYS A 65 5.82 -14.11 -3.00
N PHE A 66 6.88 -13.32 -2.88
CA PHE A 66 7.55 -12.73 -4.03
C PHE A 66 8.69 -13.65 -4.47
N PRO A 67 8.89 -13.86 -5.79
CA PRO A 67 10.08 -14.53 -6.27
C PRO A 67 11.31 -13.75 -5.81
N LYS A 68 12.36 -14.45 -5.39
CA LYS A 68 13.65 -13.80 -5.13
C LYS A 68 14.08 -13.11 -6.42
N ALA A 69 14.51 -11.86 -6.31
CA ALA A 69 15.11 -11.14 -7.42
C ALA A 69 16.22 -12.03 -8.01
N ILE A 70 16.20 -12.21 -9.33
CA ILE A 70 17.25 -12.92 -10.04
C ILE A 70 18.52 -12.09 -9.83
N SER A 71 19.50 -12.65 -9.11
CA SER A 71 20.81 -12.03 -8.99
C SER A 71 21.37 -11.83 -10.40
N PRO A 72 21.96 -10.65 -10.72
CA PRO A 72 22.52 -10.38 -12.05
C PRO A 72 23.65 -11.32 -12.53
N GLY A 73 23.97 -12.37 -11.78
CA GLY A 73 25.13 -13.24 -12.01
C GLY A 73 24.83 -14.63 -12.60
N ASN A 74 23.60 -14.92 -13.04
CA ASN A 74 23.25 -16.22 -13.63
C ASN A 74 22.78 -16.10 -15.09
N ILE A 75 23.55 -15.39 -15.91
CA ILE A 75 23.58 -15.63 -17.36
C ILE A 75 24.82 -16.47 -17.65
N ASN A 76 24.62 -17.79 -17.81
CA ASN A 76 25.60 -18.66 -18.47
C ASN A 76 25.35 -18.60 -19.97
#